data_AF-A0A955D874-F1
#
_entry.id   AF-A0A955D874-F1
#
_cell.length_a   1.000
_cell.length_b   1.000
_cell.length_c   1.000
_cell.angle_alpha   90.00
_cell.angle_beta   90.00
_cell.angle_gamma   90.00
#
_symmetry.space_group_name_H-M   'P 1'
#
loop_
_entity.id
_entity.type
_entity.pdbx_description
1 polymer ?
#
loop_
_entity_poly.entity_id
_entity_poly.type
_entity_poly.pdbx_seq_one_letter_code
_entity_poly.pdbx_strand_id
1 'polypeptide(L)'
;VHAAARLGMHMVVCCPEGYEPNSKVVNEAMHTAQETGGDIDITDDVEKGVAGADAVYTDVWASMGQEDEVEERAAVFHDYQVNEDLMELANPNAFFMHCLPAHRGHEVSAAVMDGPQSIVYDIAENRLHVQKAVMALLINK
;
A
#
# COMPACT_ATOMS: atom_id res chain seq x y z
N VAL A 1 -2.12 -8.06 -0.42
CA VAL A 1 -3.10 -9.10 -0.02
C VAL A 1 -2.46 -10.42 0.45
N HIS A 2 -1.68 -11.16 -0.36
CA HIS A 2 -1.13 -12.46 0.10
C HIS A 2 -0.21 -12.38 1.32
N ALA A 3 0.67 -11.37 1.38
CA ALA A 3 1.55 -11.17 2.54
C ALA A 3 0.74 -10.89 3.81
N ALA A 4 -0.29 -10.05 3.73
CA ALA A 4 -1.22 -9.78 4.82
C ALA A 4 -1.90 -11.06 5.32
N ALA A 5 -2.48 -11.83 4.41
CA ALA A 5 -3.09 -13.11 4.74
C ALA A 5 -2.12 -14.07 5.42
N ARG A 6 -0.89 -14.23 4.92
CA ARG A 6 0.09 -15.18 5.48
C ARG A 6 0.63 -14.76 6.85
N LEU A 7 0.66 -13.47 7.14
CA LEU A 7 1.20 -12.93 8.38
C LEU A 7 0.12 -12.62 9.43
N GLY A 8 -1.16 -12.88 9.13
CA GLY A 8 -2.27 -12.60 10.03
C GLY A 8 -2.56 -11.10 10.19
N MET A 9 -2.23 -10.30 9.17
CA MET A 9 -2.50 -8.86 9.18
C MET A 9 -3.96 -8.58 8.77
N HIS A 10 -4.55 -7.53 9.32
CA HIS A 10 -5.72 -6.89 8.74
C HIS A 10 -5.26 -5.91 7.66
N MET A 11 -5.73 -6.08 6.43
CA MET A 11 -5.38 -5.22 5.31
C MET A 11 -6.64 -4.68 4.65
N VAL A 12 -6.74 -3.36 4.57
CA VAL A 12 -7.78 -2.69 3.77
C VAL A 12 -7.16 -2.22 2.46
N VAL A 13 -7.77 -2.58 1.34
CA VAL A 13 -7.44 -2.03 0.02
C VAL A 13 -8.44 -0.93 -0.30
N CYS A 14 -7.96 0.30 -0.34
CA CYS A 14 -8.75 1.46 -0.76
C CYS A 14 -8.57 1.67 -2.27
N CYS A 15 -9.61 1.53 -3.06
CA CYS A 15 -9.54 1.77 -4.50
C CYS A 15 -10.89 2.24 -5.08
N PRO A 16 -10.87 3.09 -6.12
CA PRO A 16 -12.07 3.48 -6.86
C PRO A 16 -12.78 2.27 -7.47
N GLU A 17 -14.10 2.41 -7.69
CA GLU A 17 -14.89 1.41 -8.41
C GLU A 17 -14.27 1.09 -9.78
N GLY A 18 -14.12 -0.20 -10.10
CA GLY A 18 -13.50 -0.68 -11.33
C GLY A 18 -11.97 -0.81 -11.29
N TYR A 19 -11.33 -0.42 -10.19
CA TYR A 19 -9.89 -0.57 -9.95
C TYR A 19 -9.57 -1.61 -8.88
N GLU A 20 -10.53 -2.47 -8.54
CA GLU A 20 -10.37 -3.48 -7.51
C GLU A 20 -9.31 -4.51 -7.89
N PRO A 21 -8.60 -5.08 -6.89
CA PRO A 21 -7.71 -6.20 -7.13
C PRO A 21 -8.46 -7.38 -7.76
N ASN A 22 -7.75 -8.16 -8.58
CA ASN A 22 -8.32 -9.34 -9.22
C ASN A 22 -9.00 -10.27 -8.18
N SER A 23 -10.30 -10.51 -8.36
CA SER A 23 -11.12 -11.25 -7.40
C SER A 23 -10.61 -12.66 -7.11
N LYS A 24 -9.98 -13.33 -8.08
CA LYS A 24 -9.35 -14.64 -7.86
C LYS A 24 -8.20 -14.54 -6.84
N VAL A 25 -7.35 -13.52 -6.99
CA VAL A 25 -6.21 -13.28 -6.08
C VAL A 25 -6.70 -12.93 -4.68
N VAL A 26 -7.75 -12.10 -4.58
CA VAL A 26 -8.37 -11.74 -3.29
C VAL A 26 -8.95 -12.97 -2.60
N ASN A 27 -9.73 -13.78 -3.32
CA ASN A 27 -10.33 -15.00 -2.77
C ASN A 27 -9.30 -16.00 -2.25
N GLU A 28 -8.18 -16.19 -2.98
CA GLU A 28 -7.06 -17.02 -2.54
C GLU A 28 -6.40 -16.47 -1.26
N ALA A 29 -6.25 -15.15 -1.17
CA ALA A 29 -5.71 -14.50 0.02
C ALA A 29 -6.67 -14.60 1.21
N MET A 30 -7.97 -14.37 1.04
CA MET A 30 -8.97 -14.52 2.09
C MET A 30 -9.03 -15.94 2.64
N HIS A 31 -8.93 -16.96 1.78
CA HIS A 31 -8.86 -18.35 2.23
C HIS A 31 -7.63 -18.60 3.12
N THR A 32 -6.48 -18.04 2.74
CA THR A 32 -5.26 -18.12 3.56
C THR A 32 -5.41 -17.38 4.89
N ALA A 33 -6.09 -16.23 4.89
CA ALA A 33 -6.27 -15.38 6.07
C ALA A 33 -7.07 -16.08 7.19
N GLN A 34 -8.01 -16.97 6.81
CA GLN A 34 -8.75 -17.82 7.76
C GLN A 34 -7.83 -18.71 8.61
N GLU A 35 -6.66 -19.10 8.10
CA GLU A 35 -5.71 -19.97 8.81
C GLU A 35 -4.84 -19.20 9.80
N THR A 36 -4.69 -17.89 9.61
CA THR A 36 -3.74 -17.04 10.34
C THR A 36 -4.42 -16.03 11.26
N GLY A 37 -5.73 -15.88 11.16
CA GLY A 37 -6.51 -14.85 11.87
C GLY A 37 -6.38 -13.46 11.25
N GLY A 38 -5.80 -13.36 10.05
CA GLY A 38 -5.78 -12.12 9.28
C GLY A 38 -7.12 -11.85 8.60
N ASP A 39 -7.24 -10.68 8.00
CA ASP A 39 -8.46 -10.28 7.30
C ASP A 39 -8.16 -9.29 6.17
N ILE A 40 -8.99 -9.30 5.11
CA ILE A 40 -8.78 -8.49 3.91
C ILE A 40 -10.11 -7.85 3.53
N ASP A 41 -10.14 -6.51 3.59
CA ASP A 41 -11.27 -5.69 3.17
C ASP A 41 -10.93 -4.90 1.89
N ILE A 42 -11.95 -4.60 1.10
CA ILE A 42 -11.86 -3.72 -0.07
C ILE A 42 -12.95 -2.66 0.07
N THR A 43 -12.59 -1.40 -0.13
CA THR A 43 -13.53 -0.27 -0.01
C THR A 43 -13.13 0.85 -0.96
N ASP A 44 -14.10 1.65 -1.36
CA ASP A 44 -13.94 2.89 -2.14
C ASP A 44 -14.01 4.17 -1.27
N ASP A 45 -14.15 3.98 0.04
CA ASP A 45 -14.19 5.03 1.06
C ASP A 45 -12.81 5.13 1.70
N VAL A 46 -12.01 6.09 1.23
CA VAL A 46 -10.61 6.27 1.63
C VAL A 46 -10.49 6.65 3.11
N GLU A 47 -11.40 7.49 3.63
CA GLU A 47 -11.39 7.92 5.02
C GLU A 47 -11.65 6.73 5.95
N LYS A 48 -12.67 5.93 5.64
CA LYS A 48 -12.99 4.71 6.38
C LYS A 48 -11.85 3.69 6.30
N GLY A 49 -11.20 3.56 5.16
CA GLY A 49 -10.14 2.58 4.97
C GLY A 49 -8.82 2.92 5.66
N VAL A 50 -8.54 4.21 5.91
CA VAL A 50 -7.36 4.67 6.65
C VAL A 50 -7.61 4.80 8.15
N ALA A 51 -8.87 4.95 8.57
CA ALA A 51 -9.25 5.13 9.96
C ALA A 51 -8.62 4.08 10.90
N GLY A 52 -7.73 4.55 11.80
CA GLY A 52 -7.06 3.70 12.78
C GLY A 52 -5.99 2.75 12.22
N ALA A 53 -5.54 2.94 10.99
CA ALA A 53 -4.47 2.14 10.40
C ALA A 53 -3.13 2.36 11.13
N ASP A 54 -2.37 1.29 11.35
CA ASP A 54 -0.99 1.35 11.88
C ASP A 54 0.05 1.66 10.80
N ALA A 55 -0.30 1.46 9.53
CA ALA A 55 0.52 1.86 8.40
C ALA A 55 -0.33 2.12 7.17
N VAL A 56 0.02 3.18 6.42
CA VAL A 56 -0.61 3.55 5.16
C VAL A 56 0.43 3.39 4.05
N TYR A 57 0.07 2.62 3.03
CA TYR A 57 0.93 2.34 1.89
C TYR A 57 0.25 2.81 0.61
N THR A 58 0.98 3.54 -0.23
CA THR A 58 0.52 3.91 -1.58
C THR A 58 1.62 3.66 -2.61
N ASP A 59 1.24 3.74 -3.89
CA ASP A 59 2.12 3.60 -5.05
C ASP A 59 1.60 4.54 -6.16
N VAL A 60 2.42 4.74 -7.19
CA VAL A 60 2.10 5.53 -8.36
C VAL A 60 0.79 5.05 -8.99
N TRP A 61 -0.08 5.99 -9.36
CA TRP A 61 -1.39 5.65 -9.90
C TRP A 61 -1.33 4.98 -11.26
N ALA A 62 -0.40 5.41 -12.13
CA ALA A 62 -0.15 4.81 -13.44
C ALA A 62 1.13 3.96 -13.37
N SER A 63 1.01 2.67 -13.66
CA SER A 63 2.14 1.75 -13.63
C SER A 63 3.08 1.94 -14.82
N MET A 64 4.28 1.38 -14.74
CA MET A 64 5.18 1.29 -15.89
C MET A 64 4.48 0.63 -17.09
N GLY A 65 4.48 1.28 -18.26
CA GLY A 65 3.75 0.84 -19.45
C GLY A 65 2.31 1.38 -19.57
N GLN A 66 1.86 2.20 -18.62
CA GLN A 66 0.55 2.89 -18.64
C GLN A 66 0.71 4.41 -18.70
N GLU A 67 1.78 4.90 -19.31
CA GLU A 67 2.12 6.33 -19.33
C GLU A 67 1.04 7.18 -20.01
N ASP A 68 0.32 6.62 -20.98
CA ASP A 68 -0.79 7.28 -21.67
C ASP A 68 -2.06 7.42 -20.79
N GLU A 69 -2.15 6.68 -19.68
CA GLU A 69 -3.30 6.71 -18.74
C GLU A 69 -3.11 7.73 -17.61
N VAL A 70 -1.96 8.43 -17.53
CA VAL A 70 -1.58 9.26 -16.38
C VAL A 70 -2.64 10.34 -16.05
N GLU A 71 -3.12 11.08 -17.05
CA GLU A 71 -4.10 12.15 -16.81
C GLU A 71 -5.47 11.62 -16.39
N GLU A 72 -5.94 10.54 -17.03
CA GLU A 72 -7.21 9.89 -16.69
C GLU A 72 -7.18 9.38 -15.25
N ARG A 73 -6.12 8.65 -14.89
CA ARG A 73 -5.96 8.08 -13.56
C ARG A 73 -5.75 9.16 -12.51
N ALA A 74 -5.06 10.25 -12.83
CA ALA A 74 -4.94 11.37 -11.90
C ALA A 74 -6.29 11.99 -11.54
N ALA A 75 -7.24 12.05 -12.48
CA ALA A 75 -8.59 12.52 -12.19
C ALA A 75 -9.39 11.53 -11.32
N VAL A 76 -9.22 10.22 -11.55
CA VAL A 76 -9.93 9.17 -10.80
C VAL A 76 -9.39 8.99 -9.38
N PHE A 77 -8.07 9.01 -9.23
CA PHE A 77 -7.38 8.76 -7.95
C PHE A 77 -7.08 10.03 -7.15
N HIS A 78 -7.48 11.20 -7.63
CA HIS A 78 -7.25 12.48 -6.94
C HIS A 78 -7.63 12.41 -5.45
N ASP A 79 -8.81 11.87 -5.16
CA ASP A 79 -9.35 11.76 -3.79
C ASP A 79 -8.68 10.65 -2.96
N TYR A 80 -7.77 9.87 -3.56
CA TYR A 80 -6.99 8.82 -2.91
C TYR A 80 -5.54 9.27 -2.61
N GLN A 81 -5.20 10.54 -2.83
CA GLN A 81 -3.89 11.08 -2.45
C GLN A 81 -3.67 10.91 -0.95
N VAL A 82 -2.54 10.31 -0.57
CA VAL A 82 -2.12 10.27 0.83
C VAL A 82 -1.55 11.63 1.21
N ASN A 83 -2.36 12.42 1.92
CA ASN A 83 -2.02 13.74 2.43
C ASN A 83 -2.15 13.79 3.96
N GLU A 84 -1.87 14.96 4.53
CA GLU A 84 -1.86 15.20 5.97
C GLU A 84 -3.22 14.89 6.59
N ASP A 85 -4.31 15.40 5.99
CA ASP A 85 -5.68 15.19 6.47
C ASP A 85 -6.03 13.69 6.53
N LEU A 86 -5.62 12.92 5.51
CA LEU A 86 -5.84 11.48 5.49
C LEU A 86 -4.98 10.75 6.55
N MET A 87 -3.72 11.15 6.71
CA MET A 87 -2.84 10.58 7.74
C MET A 87 -3.28 10.92 9.17
N GLU A 88 -4.01 12.01 9.39
CA GLU A 88 -4.63 12.34 10.68
C GLU A 88 -5.74 11.36 11.09
N LEU A 89 -6.37 10.66 10.13
CA LEU A 89 -7.36 9.62 10.40
C LEU A 89 -6.72 8.28 10.80
N ALA A 90 -5.46 8.05 10.42
CA ALA A 90 -4.70 6.90 10.85
C ALA A 90 -4.31 6.99 12.34
N ASN A 91 -3.68 5.95 12.88
CA ASN A 91 -3.15 6.03 14.24
C ASN A 91 -2.06 7.14 14.33
N PRO A 92 -1.91 7.85 15.47
CA PRO A 92 -0.92 8.92 15.62
C PRO A 92 0.55 8.49 15.39
N ASN A 93 0.83 7.19 15.52
CA ASN A 93 2.15 6.60 15.28
C ASN A 93 2.18 5.75 14.00
N ALA A 94 1.20 5.92 13.11
CA ALA A 94 1.14 5.16 11.88
C ALA A 94 2.34 5.46 10.99
N PHE A 95 2.83 4.44 10.29
CA PHE A 95 3.89 4.62 9.30
C PHE A 95 3.32 4.96 7.93
N PHE A 96 3.90 5.94 7.27
CA PHE A 96 3.70 6.16 5.84
C PHE A 96 4.77 5.39 5.02
N MET A 97 4.31 4.66 4.00
CA MET A 97 5.12 3.73 3.21
C MET A 97 4.88 3.90 1.71
N HIS A 98 5.95 3.76 0.91
CA HIS A 98 5.92 3.84 -0.55
C HIS A 98 7.09 3.04 -1.15
N CYS A 99 6.91 2.36 -2.29
CA CYS A 99 7.97 1.53 -2.92
C CYS A 99 9.05 2.33 -3.66
N LEU A 100 8.70 3.54 -4.13
CA LEU A 100 9.50 4.44 -4.98
C LEU A 100 9.63 3.94 -6.44
N PRO A 101 9.80 4.87 -7.42
CA PRO A 101 9.81 6.34 -7.26
C PRO A 101 8.41 6.90 -6.95
N ALA A 102 8.35 8.04 -6.25
CA ALA A 102 7.09 8.72 -5.90
C ALA A 102 6.97 10.05 -6.65
N HIS A 103 5.74 10.40 -7.07
CA HIS A 103 5.30 11.68 -7.60
C HIS A 103 4.63 12.51 -6.50
N ARG A 104 5.43 13.37 -5.85
CA ARG A 104 4.89 14.35 -4.88
C ARG A 104 3.81 15.22 -5.53
N GLY A 105 2.68 15.35 -4.86
CA GLY A 105 1.50 16.07 -5.36
C GLY A 105 0.54 15.21 -6.19
N HIS A 106 0.84 13.92 -6.41
CA HIS A 106 -0.05 12.94 -7.02
C HIS A 106 -0.48 11.92 -5.97
N GLU A 107 0.11 10.72 -5.91
CA GLU A 107 -0.30 9.69 -4.95
C GLU A 107 0.02 10.04 -3.48
N VAL A 108 0.94 10.98 -3.26
CA VAL A 108 1.35 11.43 -1.93
C VAL A 108 1.66 12.94 -1.91
N SER A 109 1.28 13.64 -0.84
CA SER A 109 1.70 15.03 -0.63
C SER A 109 3.19 15.13 -0.28
N ALA A 110 3.83 16.27 -0.57
CA ALA A 110 5.24 16.47 -0.20
C ALA A 110 5.44 16.42 1.32
N ALA A 111 4.48 16.92 2.10
CA ALA A 111 4.56 16.96 3.55
C ALA A 111 4.45 15.57 4.19
N VAL A 112 3.64 14.67 3.65
CA VAL A 112 3.61 13.27 4.09
C VAL A 112 4.90 12.55 3.67
N MET A 113 5.31 12.70 2.40
CA MET A 113 6.49 12.03 1.85
C MET A 113 7.77 12.35 2.63
N ASP A 114 7.97 13.62 3.00
CA ASP A 114 9.15 14.11 3.71
C ASP A 114 8.89 14.30 5.24
N GLY A 115 7.73 13.86 5.71
CA GLY A 115 7.25 14.03 7.08
C GLY A 115 7.76 12.99 8.07
N PRO A 116 7.49 13.17 9.38
CA PRO A 116 8.06 12.34 10.44
C PRO A 116 7.53 10.90 10.47
N GLN A 117 6.36 10.63 9.88
CA GLN A 117 5.78 9.28 9.78
C GLN A 117 6.32 8.50 8.58
N SER A 118 7.03 9.16 7.65
CA SER A 118 7.55 8.55 6.43
C SER A 118 8.76 7.66 6.73
N ILE A 119 8.67 6.39 6.35
CA ILE A 119 9.77 5.42 6.43
C ILE A 119 10.20 4.92 5.05
N VAL A 120 9.93 5.70 4.00
CA VAL A 120 10.17 5.33 2.59
C VAL A 120 11.63 4.95 2.31
N TYR A 121 12.60 5.62 2.95
CA TYR A 121 14.01 5.30 2.79
C TYR A 121 14.43 4.04 3.55
N ASP A 122 13.87 3.80 4.74
CA ASP A 122 14.10 2.57 5.48
C ASP A 122 13.55 1.36 4.72
N ILE A 123 12.36 1.50 4.11
CA ILE A 123 11.80 0.45 3.23
C ILE A 123 12.71 0.20 2.03
N ALA A 124 13.20 1.26 1.38
CA ALA A 124 14.09 1.15 0.23
C ALA A 124 15.41 0.45 0.61
N GLU A 125 16.03 0.81 1.74
CA GLU A 125 17.24 0.16 2.25
C GLU A 125 16.99 -1.31 2.60
N ASN A 126 15.88 -1.59 3.29
CA ASN A 126 15.54 -2.95 3.74
C ASN A 126 15.36 -3.94 2.58
N ARG A 127 15.11 -3.49 1.35
CA ARG A 127 15.11 -4.35 0.15
C ARG A 127 16.41 -5.12 -0.01
N LEU A 128 17.57 -4.50 0.27
CA LEU A 128 18.88 -5.17 0.21
C LEU A 128 18.96 -6.33 1.20
N HIS A 129 18.48 -6.11 2.43
CA HIS A 129 18.54 -7.08 3.51
C HIS A 129 17.61 -8.27 3.24
N VAL A 130 16.39 -7.99 2.78
CA VAL A 130 15.42 -9.02 2.38
C VAL A 130 15.97 -9.86 1.23
N GLN A 131 16.55 -9.24 0.19
CA GLN A 131 17.11 -9.96 -0.95
C GLN A 131 18.29 -10.86 -0.55
N LYS A 132 19.20 -10.40 0.34
CA LYS A 132 20.26 -11.26 0.90
C LYS A 132 19.70 -12.48 1.62
N ALA A 133 18.66 -12.30 2.44
CA ALA A 133 18.02 -13.39 3.17
C ALA A 133 17.39 -14.41 2.20
N VAL A 134 16.69 -13.93 1.17
CA VAL A 134 16.11 -14.78 0.12
C VAL A 134 17.20 -15.59 -0.61
N MET A 135 18.31 -14.94 -1.01
CA MET A 135 19.42 -15.62 -1.68
C MET A 135 20.04 -16.71 -0.79
N ALA A 136 20.30 -16.40 0.49
CA ALA A 136 20.88 -17.36 1.44
C ALA A 136 19.97 -18.59 1.66
N LEU A 137 18.65 -18.40 1.66
CA LEU A 137 17.66 -19.47 1.79
C LEU A 137 17.54 -20.34 0.54
N LEU A 138 17.73 -19.76 -0.65
CA LEU A 138 17.55 -20.47 -1.92
C LEU A 138 18.82 -21.15 -2.44
N ILE A 139 20.00 -20.57 -2.19
CA ILE A 139 21.26 -21.12 -2.72
C ILE A 139 21.65 -22.48 -2.13
N ASN A 140 21.06 -22.84 -0.99
CA ASN A 140 21.29 -24.11 -0.28
C ASN A 140 20.12 -25.09 -0.39
N LYS A 141 19.16 -24.82 -1.27
CA LYS A 141 18.08 -25.73 -1.64
C LYS A 141 18.37 -26.35 -3.00
#